data_AF-A0A0M0HKM9-F1
#
_entry.id   AF-A0A0M0HKM9-F1
#
_cell.length_a   1.000
_cell.length_b   1.000
_cell.length_c   1.000
_cell.angle_alpha   90.00
_cell.angle_beta   90.00
_cell.angle_gamma   90.00
#
_symmetry.space_group_name_H-M   'P 1'
#
loop_
_entity.id
_entity.type
_entity.pdbx_description
1 polymer ?
#
loop_
_entity_poly.entity_id
_entity_poly.type
_entity_poly.pdbx_seq_one_letter_code
_entity_poly.pdbx_strand_id
1 'polypeptide(L)' 'WQQANDNALPHACVPVMETDPLYILYTSGTTGKPKGVVRDNGGHAVAMKYSMHTIYNMPQDGVFWAESDVGWGAGHSY' A
#
# COMPACT_ATOMS: atom_id res chain seq x y z
N TRP A 1 24.29 -1.53 -3.52
CA TRP A 1 22.96 -2.16 -3.45
C TRP A 1 23.07 -3.67 -3.45
N GLN A 2 23.56 -4.30 -4.53
CA GLN A 2 23.71 -5.76 -4.64
C GLN A 2 24.32 -6.42 -3.39
N GLN A 3 25.51 -5.97 -2.98
CA GLN A 3 26.20 -6.49 -1.79
C GLN A 3 25.40 -6.34 -0.48
N ALA A 4 24.58 -5.30 -0.34
CA ALA A 4 23.75 -5.12 0.86
C ALA A 4 22.56 -6.10 0.83
N ASN A 5 22.00 -6.34 -0.34
CA ASN A 5 20.91 -7.30 -0.55
C ASN A 5 21.39 -8.75 -0.34
N ASP A 6 22.59 -9.07 -0.82
CA ASP A 6 23.19 -10.40 -0.69
C ASP A 6 23.51 -10.78 0.77
N ASN A 7 23.75 -9.79 1.63
CA ASN A 7 24.03 -9.98 3.05
C ASN A 7 22.79 -9.75 3.95
N ALA A 8 21.62 -9.46 3.37
CA ALA A 8 20.42 -9.20 4.14
C ALA A 8 19.91 -10.50 4.78
N LEU A 9 19.64 -10.44 6.09
CA LEU A 9 19.01 -11.52 6.83
C LEU A 9 17.53 -11.19 7.08
N PRO A 10 16.64 -12.19 7.19
CA PRO A 10 15.26 -11.96 7.58
C PRO A 10 15.19 -11.20 8.91
N HIS A 11 14.33 -10.19 8.98
CA HIS A 11 14.07 -9.42 10.19
C HIS A 11 12.63 -9.65 10.64
N ALA A 12 12.39 -9.67 11.95
CA ALA A 12 11.04 -9.77 12.51
C ALA A 12 10.19 -8.54 12.14
N CYS A 13 8.87 -8.66 12.15
CA CYS A 13 8.00 -7.52 11.93
C CYS A 13 8.25 -6.43 12.99
N VAL A 14 8.37 -5.18 12.55
CA VAL A 14 8.49 -4.03 13.46
C VAL A 14 7.08 -3.53 13.78
N PRO A 15 6.69 -3.46 15.07
CA PRO A 15 5.41 -2.87 15.44
C PRO A 15 5.44 -1.36 15.18
N VAL A 16 4.35 -0.85 14.61
CA VAL A 16 4.14 0.58 14.33
C VAL A 16 2.78 1.00 14.88
N MET A 17 2.61 2.29 15.17
CA MET A 17 1.31 2.84 15.50
C MET A 17 0.41 2.85 14.26
N GLU A 18 -0.90 2.80 14.46
CA GLU A 18 -1.88 2.88 13.38
C GLU A 18 -1.77 4.18 12.59
N THR A 19 -1.32 5.26 13.23
CA THR A 19 -1.14 6.60 12.65
C THR A 19 0.24 6.85 12.05
N ASP A 20 1.18 5.91 12.21
CA ASP A 20 2.49 6.04 11.58
C ASP A 20 2.33 6.03 10.04
N PRO A 21 3.13 6.82 9.31
CA PRO A 21 3.04 6.89 7.85
C PRO A 21 3.45 5.55 7.22
N LEU A 22 2.56 4.98 6.42
CA LEU A 22 2.78 3.75 5.65
C LEU A 22 3.48 4.04 4.33
N TYR A 23 2.98 5.01 3.55
CA TYR A 23 3.57 5.41 2.28
C TYR A 23 3.26 6.86 1.92
N ILE A 24 4.00 7.38 0.94
CA ILE A 24 3.71 8.64 0.25
C ILE A 24 3.48 8.32 -1.23
N LEU A 25 2.30 8.65 -1.74
CA LEU A 25 2.00 8.53 -3.16
C LEU A 25 1.85 9.92 -3.78
N TYR A 26 2.68 10.20 -4.79
CA TYR A 26 2.62 11.47 -5.49
C TYR A 26 1.52 11.47 -6.53
N THR A 27 0.69 12.51 -6.50
CA THR A 27 -0.38 12.72 -7.48
C THR A 27 -0.24 14.07 -8.16
N SER A 28 -0.82 14.20 -9.36
CA SER A 28 -0.86 15.47 -10.08
C SER A 28 -1.63 16.52 -9.25
N GLY A 29 -1.02 17.68 -9.08
CA GLY A 29 -1.63 18.83 -8.41
C GLY A 29 -2.06 19.89 -9.41
N THR A 30 -3.03 20.73 -9.04
CA THR A 30 -3.50 21.86 -9.87
C THR A 30 -2.47 23.00 -10.00
N THR A 31 -1.43 23.01 -9.16
CA THR A 31 -0.44 24.09 -9.06
C THR A 31 0.90 23.75 -9.70
N GLY A 32 0.96 22.70 -10.53
CA GLY A 32 2.15 22.30 -11.30
C GLY A 32 3.19 21.47 -10.53
N LYS A 33 3.15 21.46 -9.20
CA LYS A 33 3.97 20.55 -8.37
C LYS A 33 3.13 19.36 -7.89
N PRO A 34 3.60 18.11 -8.05
CA PRO A 34 2.92 16.94 -7.50
C PRO A 34 2.75 17.04 -5.98
N LYS A 35 1.61 16.57 -5.47
CA LYS A 35 1.33 16.51 -4.02
C LYS A 35 1.64 15.11 -3.50
N GLY A 36 2.39 15.02 -2.40
CA GLY A 36 2.66 13.75 -1.72
C GLY A 36 1.53 13.42 -0.75
N VAL A 37 0.65 12.49 -1.12
CA VAL A 37 -0.42 12.00 -0.23
C VAL A 37 0.17 11.00 0.73
N VAL A 38 0.10 11.30 2.02
CA VAL A 38 0.54 10.39 3.09
C VAL A 38 -0.63 9.49 3.48
N ARG A 39 -0.36 8.20 3.63
CA ARG A 39 -1.31 7.22 4.14
C ARG A 39 -0.83 6.64 5.46
N ASP A 40 -1.76 6.40 6.38
CA ASP A 40 -1.52 5.76 7.68
C ASP A 40 -1.62 4.24 7.59
N ASN A 41 -1.02 3.53 8.55
CA ASN A 41 -0.99 2.06 8.56
C ASN A 41 -2.37 1.45 8.82
N GLY A 42 -2.99 1.80 9.95
CA GLY A 42 -4.18 1.11 10.43
C GLY A 42 -5.42 1.43 9.62
N GLY A 43 -5.66 2.72 9.33
CA GLY A 43 -6.81 3.15 8.54
C GLY A 43 -6.82 2.53 7.14
N HIS A 44 -5.66 2.48 6.48
CA HIS A 44 -5.54 1.84 5.18
C HIS A 44 -5.79 0.32 5.23
N ALA A 45 -5.14 -0.40 6.13
CA ALA A 45 -5.31 -1.86 6.23
C ALA A 45 -6.78 -2.28 6.49
N VAL A 46 -7.46 -1.56 7.38
CA VAL A 46 -8.89 -1.81 7.67
C VAL A 46 -9.77 -1.50 6.46
N ALA A 47 -9.55 -0.36 5.81
CA ALA A 47 -10.32 0.02 4.62
C ALA A 47 -10.16 -1.01 3.49
N MET A 48 -8.94 -1.50 3.26
CA MET A 48 -8.64 -2.49 2.23
C MET A 48 -9.29 -3.84 2.50
N LYS A 49 -9.18 -4.34 3.72
CA LYS A 49 -9.85 -5.59 4.11
C LYS A 49 -11.36 -5.48 3.95
N TYR A 50 -11.94 -4.35 4.35
CA TYR A 50 -13.37 -4.11 4.25
C TYR A 50 -13.85 -4.00 2.79
N SER A 51 -13.12 -3.28 1.93
CA SER A 51 -13.51 -3.11 0.52
C SER A 51 -13.41 -4.42 -0.26
N MET A 52 -12.37 -5.22 -0.03
CA MET A 52 -12.22 -6.54 -0.66
C MET A 52 -13.40 -7.46 -0.36
N HIS A 53 -13.88 -7.47 0.87
CA HIS A 53 -15.06 -8.25 1.25
C HIS A 53 -16.36 -7.61 0.73
N THR A 54 -16.59 -6.32 0.98
CA THR A 54 -17.92 -5.72 0.80
C THR A 54 -18.19 -5.24 -0.63
N ILE A 55 -17.16 -4.79 -1.35
CA ILE A 55 -17.31 -4.26 -2.71
C ILE A 55 -17.05 -5.36 -3.74
N TYR A 56 -15.96 -6.10 -3.56
CA TYR A 56 -15.53 -7.11 -4.53
C TYR A 56 -16.01 -8.53 -4.20
N ASN A 57 -16.63 -8.74 -3.03
CA ASN A 57 -17.07 -10.06 -2.55
C ASN A 57 -15.97 -11.12 -2.68
N MET A 58 -14.73 -10.73 -2.37
CA MET A 58 -13.54 -11.56 -2.56
C MET A 58 -13.42 -12.58 -1.43
N PRO A 59 -13.41 -13.90 -1.72
CA PRO A 59 -13.13 -14.91 -0.71
C PRO A 59 -11.65 -14.89 -0.31
N GLN A 60 -11.34 -15.41 0.88
CA GLN A 60 -9.98 -15.35 1.46
C GLN A 60 -8.92 -16.09 0.61
N ASP A 61 -9.34 -17.11 -0.13
CA ASP A 61 -8.54 -17.93 -1.05
C ASP A 61 -8.80 -17.59 -2.52
N GLY A 62 -9.49 -16.49 -2.79
CA GLY A 62 -9.79 -16.02 -4.13
C GLY A 62 -8.58 -15.48 -4.87
N VAL A 63 -8.64 -15.52 -6.20
CA VAL A 63 -7.66 -14.85 -7.08
C VAL A 63 -8.28 -13.53 -7.53
N PHE A 64 -7.64 -12.41 -7.15
CA PHE A 64 -8.00 -11.07 -7.61
C PHE A 64 -7.07 -10.63 -8.74
N TRP A 65 -7.62 -10.03 -9.79
CA TRP A 65 -6.84 -9.42 -10.87
C TRP A 65 -7.05 -7.91 -10.86
N ALA A 66 -6.01 -7.18 -10.46
CA ALA A 66 -5.91 -5.74 -10.59
C ALA A 66 -5.18 -5.36 -11.90
N GLU A 67 -5.87 -4.73 -12.85
CA GLU A 67 -5.21 -4.15 -14.03
C GLU A 67 -4.73 -2.73 -13.70
N SER A 68 -3.70 -2.64 -12.84
CA SER A 68 -3.11 -1.38 -12.43
C SER A 68 -1.61 -1.54 -12.18
N ASP A 69 -0.87 -0.44 -12.24
CA ASP A 69 0.53 -0.40 -11.85
C ASP A 69 0.67 -0.01 -10.37
N VAL A 70 1.73 -0.50 -9.72
CA VAL A 70 1.99 -0.30 -8.28
C VAL A 70 2.20 1.17 -7.89
N GLY A 71 2.52 2.03 -8.86
CA GLY A 71 2.65 3.48 -8.71
C GLY A 71 1.32 4.23 -8.74
N TRP A 72 0.19 3.54 -8.92
CA TRP A 72 -1.15 4.12 -8.87
C TRP A 72 -1.90 3.71 -7.61
N GLY A 73 -2.80 4.57 -7.14
CA GLY A 73 -3.58 4.29 -5.92
C GLY A 73 -4.39 2.99 -6.00
N ALA A 74 -4.82 2.57 -7.20
CA ALA A 74 -5.50 1.30 -7.40
C ALA A 74 -4.54 0.11 -7.21
N GLY A 75 -3.43 0.03 -7.95
CA GLY A 75 -2.46 -1.07 -7.81
C GLY A 75 -1.67 -1.07 -6.50
N HIS A 76 -1.58 0.07 -5.80
CA HIS A 76 -1.03 0.11 -4.45
C HIS A 76 -2.01 -0.44 -3.41
N SER A 77 -3.31 -0.45 -3.72
CA SER A 77 -4.37 -0.89 -2.83
C SER A 77 -4.75 -2.35 -3.07
N TYR A 78 -4.85 -2.77 -4.33
CA TYR A 78 -5.40 -4.07 -4.74
C TYR A 78 -4.47 -4.80 -5.71
#